data_AF-A0A2H6GZH3-F1
#
_entry.id   AF-A0A2H6GZH3-F1
#
_cell.length_a   1.000
_cell.length_b   1.000
_cell.length_c   1.000
_cell.angle_alpha   90.00
_cell.angle_beta   90.00
_cell.angle_gamma   90.00
#
_symmetry.space_group_name_H-M   'P 1'
#
loop_
_entity.id
_entity.type
_entity.pdbx_description
1 polymer ?
#
loop_
_entity_poly.entity_id
_entity_poly.type
_entity_poly.pdbx_seq_one_letter_code
_entity_poly.pdbx_strand_id
1 'polypeptide(L)'
;MVEKVIIPTEKIIRNGYGYDKFEKLDLKEDEIIKSFEEHHKIYKKVVEEVLKYYPLATNNDFVLYIEVLRVLGLLEVTSGKDNFVFKIKREDINKIPASESITRARRSLNSKGIGLPTNSKVFTRRMKRQKVIQQYFRREK
;
A
#
# COMPACT_ATOMS: atom_id res chain seq x y z
N MET A 1 -0.83 -27.87 11.24
CA MET A 1 -0.62 -27.36 12.61
C MET A 1 -0.32 -25.87 12.51
N VAL A 2 -1.05 -25.02 13.24
CA VAL A 2 -0.85 -23.56 13.21
C VAL A 2 0.02 -23.20 14.41
N GLU A 3 1.28 -22.84 14.17
CA GLU A 3 2.17 -22.38 15.24
C GLU A 3 1.76 -20.98 15.69
N LYS A 4 1.45 -20.84 16.98
CA LYS A 4 1.29 -19.53 17.63
C LYS A 4 2.67 -18.97 17.94
N VAL A 5 3.11 -17.99 17.17
CA VAL A 5 4.30 -17.19 17.50
C VAL A 5 3.85 -15.97 18.30
N ILE A 6 4.25 -15.91 19.57
CA ILE A 6 4.00 -14.76 20.46
C ILE A 6 5.22 -13.85 20.39
N ILE A 7 5.08 -12.66 19.83
CA ILE A 7 6.16 -11.66 19.75
C ILE A 7 5.96 -10.62 20.86
N PRO A 8 6.96 -10.38 21.73
CA PRO A 8 6.87 -9.39 22.79
C PRO A 8 6.71 -7.96 22.25
N THR A 9 5.82 -7.19 22.87
CA THR A 9 5.44 -5.82 22.46
C THR A 9 6.62 -4.86 22.39
N GLU A 10 7.64 -5.05 23.23
CA GLU A 10 8.85 -4.23 23.28
C GLU A 10 9.71 -4.33 22.00
N LYS A 11 9.66 -5.47 21.29
CA LYS A 11 10.34 -5.62 19.98
C LYS A 11 9.64 -4.86 18.86
N ILE A 12 8.32 -4.66 18.96
CA ILE A 12 7.51 -3.99 17.94
C ILE A 12 7.74 -2.47 17.96
N ILE A 13 8.00 -1.91 19.16
CA ILE A 13 8.08 -0.46 19.37
C ILE A 13 9.47 0.11 19.03
N ARG A 14 10.56 -0.66 19.19
CA ARG A 14 11.92 -0.20 18.83
C ARG A 14 12.27 -0.37 17.35
N ASN A 15 11.74 -1.39 16.70
CA ASN A 15 12.07 -1.74 15.32
C ASN A 15 10.78 -1.85 14.50
N GLY A 16 10.17 -0.71 14.14
CA GLY A 16 8.95 -0.67 13.32
C GLY A 16 9.02 -1.73 12.22
N TYR A 17 8.06 -2.66 12.26
CA TYR A 17 7.94 -3.85 11.41
C TYR A 17 9.08 -4.09 10.40
N GLY A 18 9.99 -5.02 10.71
CA GLY A 18 10.63 -5.86 9.68
C GLY A 18 11.84 -5.28 8.94
N TYR A 19 12.82 -4.73 9.65
CA TYR A 19 14.21 -4.70 9.17
C TYR A 19 15.09 -5.61 10.05
N ASP A 20 14.69 -6.87 10.23
CA ASP A 20 15.64 -7.87 10.72
C ASP A 20 16.69 -8.01 9.63
N LYS A 21 17.93 -7.57 9.94
CA LYS A 21 19.16 -7.73 9.15
C LYS A 21 18.88 -7.93 7.66
N PHE A 22 18.75 -6.83 6.91
CA PHE A 22 19.18 -6.91 5.52
C PHE A 22 20.65 -7.33 5.59
N GLU A 23 20.95 -8.61 5.34
CA GLU A 23 22.16 -8.95 4.62
C GLU A 23 22.24 -7.91 3.51
N LYS A 24 23.33 -7.13 3.49
CA LYS A 24 23.55 -6.18 2.42
C LYS A 24 23.45 -6.99 1.13
N LEU A 25 22.30 -6.93 0.48
CA LEU A 25 22.14 -7.36 -0.89
C LEU A 25 23.08 -6.42 -1.63
N ASP A 26 24.22 -6.95 -2.09
CA ASP A 26 25.17 -6.29 -2.99
C ASP A 26 24.51 -6.11 -4.38
N LEU A 27 23.29 -5.60 -4.40
CA LEU A 27 22.61 -5.17 -5.60
C LEU A 27 23.17 -3.79 -5.94
N LYS A 28 23.61 -3.64 -7.19
CA LYS A 28 24.03 -2.33 -7.69
C LYS A 28 22.83 -1.39 -7.59
N GLU A 29 23.08 -0.13 -7.23
CA GLU A 29 22.04 0.89 -7.02
C GLU A 29 21.06 0.96 -8.21
N ASP A 30 21.57 0.79 -9.43
CA ASP A 30 20.78 0.73 -10.68
C ASP A 30 19.78 -0.43 -10.74
N GLU A 31 20.12 -1.59 -10.17
CA GLU A 31 19.25 -2.78 -10.14
C GLU A 31 18.14 -2.63 -9.10
N ILE A 32 18.45 -2.00 -7.98
CA ILE A 32 17.49 -1.62 -6.95
C ILE A 32 16.46 -0.64 -7.54
N ILE A 33 16.93 0.41 -8.23
CA ILE A 33 16.07 1.41 -8.86
C ILE A 33 15.15 0.77 -9.91
N LYS A 34 15.68 -0.08 -10.80
CA LYS A 34 14.87 -0.79 -11.81
C LYS A 34 13.80 -1.66 -11.19
N SER A 35 14.14 -2.44 -10.16
CA SER A 35 13.16 -3.24 -9.42
C SER A 35 12.05 -2.35 -8.84
N PHE A 36 12.41 -1.25 -8.16
CA PHE A 36 11.41 -0.31 -7.63
C PHE A 36 10.48 0.26 -8.71
N GLU A 37 11.01 0.62 -9.88
CA GLU A 37 10.22 1.12 -10.99
C GLU A 37 9.25 0.09 -11.56
N GLU A 38 9.69 -1.16 -11.71
CA GLU A 38 8.86 -2.26 -12.18
C GLU A 38 7.72 -2.57 -11.21
N HIS A 39 8.04 -2.69 -9.92
CA HIS A 39 7.04 -2.85 -8.87
C HIS A 39 6.05 -1.68 -8.85
N HIS A 40 6.52 -0.45 -9.00
CA HIS A 40 5.64 0.72 -9.05
C HIS A 40 4.71 0.72 -10.27
N LYS A 41 5.19 0.31 -11.45
CA LYS A 41 4.37 0.15 -12.66
C LYS A 41 3.27 -0.88 -12.47
N ILE A 42 3.60 -2.03 -11.86
CA ILE A 42 2.63 -3.09 -11.55
C ILE A 42 1.57 -2.57 -10.58
N TYR A 43 1.97 -1.99 -9.44
CA TYR A 43 1.02 -1.46 -8.46
C TYR A 43 0.13 -0.38 -9.04
N LYS A 44 0.66 0.47 -9.94
CA LYS A 44 -0.14 1.50 -10.60
C LYS A 44 -1.25 0.91 -11.47
N LYS A 45 -0.95 -0.13 -12.26
CA LYS A 45 -1.97 -0.83 -13.07
C LYS A 45 -3.03 -1.47 -12.19
N VAL A 46 -2.63 -2.18 -11.13
CA VAL A 46 -3.56 -2.84 -10.22
C VAL A 46 -4.43 -1.82 -9.47
N VAL A 47 -3.84 -0.72 -9.00
CA VAL A 47 -4.60 0.36 -8.35
C VAL A 47 -5.60 0.99 -9.32
N GLU A 48 -5.21 1.23 -10.57
CA GLU A 48 -6.12 1.75 -11.60
C GLU A 48 -7.31 0.81 -11.83
N GLU A 49 -7.05 -0.49 -11.95
CA GLU A 49 -8.08 -1.52 -12.07
C GLU A 49 -9.02 -1.52 -10.87
N VAL A 50 -8.46 -1.52 -9.65
CA VAL A 50 -9.26 -1.49 -8.43
C VAL A 50 -10.12 -0.22 -8.35
N LEU A 51 -9.57 0.95 -8.68
CA LEU A 51 -10.33 2.20 -8.66
C LEU A 51 -11.43 2.25 -9.73
N LYS A 52 -11.27 1.52 -10.84
CA LYS A 52 -12.28 1.38 -11.89
C LYS A 52 -13.45 0.51 -11.46
N TYR A 53 -13.19 -0.62 -10.79
CA TYR A 53 -14.22 -1.61 -10.46
C TYR A 53 -14.77 -1.51 -9.03
N TYR A 54 -14.06 -0.84 -8.11
CA TYR A 54 -14.47 -0.73 -6.70
C TYR A 54 -14.61 0.74 -6.27
N PRO A 55 -15.81 1.35 -6.44
CA PRO A 55 -16.03 2.76 -6.10
C PRO A 55 -15.72 3.13 -4.65
N LEU A 56 -15.88 2.18 -3.71
CA LEU A 56 -15.56 2.41 -2.29
C LEU A 56 -14.05 2.63 -2.05
N ALA A 57 -13.19 2.00 -2.87
CA ALA A 57 -11.75 2.16 -2.80
C ALA A 57 -11.30 3.58 -3.17
N THR A 58 -12.10 4.32 -3.96
CA THR A 58 -11.80 5.72 -4.30
C THR A 58 -11.76 6.62 -3.06
N ASN A 59 -12.56 6.32 -2.04
CA ASN A 59 -12.72 7.17 -0.85
C ASN A 59 -11.95 6.66 0.37
N ASN A 60 -11.62 5.37 0.43
CA ASN A 60 -11.02 4.74 1.59
C ASN A 60 -9.72 4.00 1.23
N ASP A 61 -8.60 4.48 1.79
CA ASP A 61 -7.27 3.93 1.52
C ASP A 61 -7.10 2.51 2.10
N PHE A 62 -7.81 2.16 3.18
CA PHE A 62 -7.80 0.80 3.72
C PHE A 62 -8.52 -0.18 2.78
N VAL A 63 -9.70 0.21 2.28
CA VAL A 63 -10.44 -0.60 1.29
C VAL A 63 -9.63 -0.78 0.02
N LEU A 64 -9.00 0.30 -0.47
CA LEU A 64 -8.10 0.21 -1.63
C LEU A 64 -6.96 -0.77 -1.38
N TYR A 65 -6.32 -0.71 -0.22
CA TYR A 65 -5.21 -1.58 0.10
C TYR A 65 -5.61 -3.06 0.12
N ILE A 66 -6.70 -3.39 0.81
CA ILE A 66 -7.26 -4.75 0.86
C ILE A 66 -7.61 -5.27 -0.54
N GLU A 67 -8.26 -4.44 -1.36
CA GLU A 67 -8.64 -4.82 -2.72
C GLU A 67 -7.42 -5.05 -3.62
N VAL A 68 -6.38 -4.22 -3.49
CA VAL A 68 -5.12 -4.42 -4.22
C VAL A 68 -4.46 -5.74 -3.82
N LEU A 69 -4.40 -6.06 -2.53
CA LEU A 69 -3.85 -7.35 -2.09
C LEU A 69 -4.66 -8.54 -2.61
N ARG A 70 -5.98 -8.40 -2.70
CA ARG A 70 -6.87 -9.41 -3.26
C ARG A 70 -6.62 -9.63 -4.75
N VAL A 71 -6.49 -8.56 -5.53
CA VAL A 71 -6.18 -8.65 -6.98
C VAL A 71 -4.79 -9.23 -7.22
N LEU A 72 -3.82 -8.95 -6.34
CA LEU A 72 -2.48 -9.55 -6.39
C LEU A 72 -2.45 -11.02 -5.95
N GLY A 73 -3.57 -11.61 -5.50
CA GLY A 73 -3.62 -12.97 -5.00
C GLY A 73 -2.89 -13.18 -3.66
N LEU A 74 -2.55 -12.10 -2.96
CA LEU A 74 -1.82 -12.13 -1.68
C LEU A 74 -2.76 -12.20 -0.47
N LEU A 75 -4.06 -12.04 -0.71
CA LEU A 75 -5.08 -11.96 0.32
C LEU A 75 -6.33 -12.75 -0.10
N GLU A 76 -6.66 -13.76 0.67
CA GLU A 76 -7.93 -14.47 0.58
C GLU A 76 -8.90 -13.90 1.61
N VAL A 77 -10.13 -13.63 1.19
CA VAL A 77 -11.21 -13.19 2.09
C VAL A 77 -12.16 -14.35 2.27
N THR A 78 -12.29 -14.82 3.51
CA THR A 78 -13.31 -15.80 3.89
C THR A 78 -14.34 -15.14 4.79
N SER A 79 -15.63 -15.32 4.49
CA SER A 79 -16.72 -14.84 5.33
C SER A 79 -17.15 -15.91 6.32
N GLY A 80 -17.22 -15.55 7.60
CA GLY A 80 -17.98 -16.25 8.62
C GLY A 80 -19.33 -15.55 8.87
N LYS A 81 -20.19 -16.14 9.71
CA LYS A 81 -21.51 -15.57 10.06
C LYS A 81 -21.43 -14.12 10.58
N ASP A 82 -20.38 -13.80 11.34
CA ASP A 82 -20.26 -12.51 12.03
C ASP A 82 -18.96 -11.74 11.70
N ASN A 83 -18.04 -12.34 10.94
CA ASN A 83 -16.69 -11.77 10.73
C ASN A 83 -16.15 -12.04 9.32
N PHE A 84 -15.39 -11.07 8.81
CA PHE A 84 -14.49 -11.28 7.67
C PHE A 84 -13.13 -11.74 8.17
N VAL A 85 -12.66 -12.89 7.69
CA VAL A 85 -11.34 -13.42 7.98
C VAL A 85 -10.46 -13.23 6.76
N PHE A 86 -9.46 -12.38 6.93
CA PHE A 86 -8.39 -12.16 5.96
C PHE A 86 -7.29 -13.18 6.16
N LYS A 87 -7.01 -13.99 5.14
CA LYS A 87 -5.95 -15.01 5.16
C LYS A 87 -4.82 -14.58 4.23
N ILE A 88 -3.61 -14.59 4.79
CA ILE A 88 -2.37 -14.31 4.09
C ILE A 88 -1.47 -15.52 4.31
N LYS A 89 -0.94 -16.10 3.23
CA LYS A 89 0.03 -17.19 3.33
C LYS A 89 1.34 -16.65 3.86
N ARG A 90 1.99 -17.40 4.77
CA ARG A 90 3.23 -16.97 5.42
C ARG A 90 4.35 -16.68 4.40
N GLU A 91 4.42 -17.48 3.34
CA GLU A 91 5.38 -17.34 2.23
C GLU A 91 5.19 -16.06 1.39
N ASP A 92 4.01 -15.45 1.46
CA ASP A 92 3.65 -14.26 0.70
C ASP A 92 3.80 -12.97 1.50
N ILE A 93 4.08 -13.04 2.81
CA ILE A 93 4.22 -11.85 3.68
C ILE A 93 5.27 -10.88 3.14
N ASN A 94 6.41 -11.40 2.66
CA ASN A 94 7.49 -10.57 2.13
C ASN A 94 7.17 -9.96 0.76
N LYS A 95 6.11 -10.43 0.09
CA LYS A 95 5.64 -9.92 -1.20
C LYS A 95 4.57 -8.83 -1.03
N ILE A 96 4.10 -8.61 0.19
CA ILE A 96 3.06 -7.62 0.48
C ILE A 96 3.61 -6.21 0.21
N PRO A 97 3.00 -5.46 -0.72
CA PRO A 97 3.38 -4.08 -0.95
C PRO A 97 3.13 -3.25 0.31
N ALA A 98 4.04 -2.32 0.61
CA ALA A 98 3.77 -1.30 1.62
C ALA A 98 2.52 -0.48 1.25
N SER A 99 1.68 -0.18 2.24
CA SER A 99 0.46 0.62 2.04
C SER A 99 0.74 2.03 1.47
N GLU A 100 1.89 2.61 1.79
CA GLU A 100 2.33 3.89 1.21
C GLU A 100 2.66 3.76 -0.28
N SER A 101 3.18 2.63 -0.76
CA SER A 101 3.44 2.39 -2.19
C SER A 101 2.13 2.43 -2.99
N ILE A 102 1.08 1.79 -2.45
CA ILE A 102 -0.27 1.81 -3.03
C ILE A 102 -0.85 3.23 -3.00
N THR A 103 -0.65 3.95 -1.89
CA THR A 103 -1.10 5.34 -1.75
C THR A 103 -0.38 6.28 -2.72
N ARG A 104 0.93 6.09 -2.96
CA ARG A 104 1.71 6.85 -3.96
C ARG A 104 1.22 6.57 -5.38
N ALA A 105 0.98 5.30 -5.72
CA ALA A 105 0.41 4.93 -7.01
C ALA A 105 -0.96 5.61 -7.23
N ARG A 106 -1.85 5.58 -6.22
CA ARG A 106 -3.12 6.32 -6.26
C ARG A 106 -2.91 7.81 -6.46
N ARG A 107 -2.01 8.46 -5.72
CA ARG A 107 -1.75 9.91 -5.88
C ARG A 107 -1.30 10.25 -7.31
N SER A 108 -0.47 9.39 -7.92
CA SER A 108 0.00 9.52 -9.30
C SER A 108 -1.13 9.35 -10.34
N LEU A 109 -2.14 8.55 -10.04
CA LEU A 109 -3.35 8.42 -10.87
C LEU A 109 -4.29 9.61 -10.68
N ASN A 110 -4.53 10.03 -9.44
CA ASN A 110 -5.37 11.18 -9.12
C ASN A 110 -4.85 12.48 -9.75
N SER A 111 -3.53 12.67 -9.84
CA SER A 111 -2.95 13.84 -10.54
C SER A 111 -3.24 13.84 -12.04
N LYS A 112 -3.62 12.70 -12.62
CA LYS A 112 -4.07 12.55 -14.01
C LYS A 112 -5.60 12.53 -14.14
N GLY A 113 -6.33 12.77 -13.06
CA GLY A 113 -7.80 12.72 -13.04
C GLY A 113 -8.41 11.31 -12.92
N ILE A 114 -7.58 10.26 -12.75
CA ILE A 114 -8.06 8.88 -12.66
C ILE A 114 -8.37 8.53 -11.19
N GLY A 115 -9.51 7.90 -10.94
CA GLY A 115 -9.87 7.37 -9.61
C GLY A 115 -10.04 8.45 -8.53
N LEU A 116 -10.54 9.62 -8.91
CA LEU A 116 -10.83 10.71 -7.97
C LEU A 116 -11.88 10.26 -6.92
N PRO A 117 -11.70 10.64 -5.64
CA PRO A 117 -12.70 10.34 -4.63
C PRO A 117 -14.04 10.99 -4.96
N THR A 118 -15.12 10.22 -4.84
CA THR A 118 -16.49 10.71 -5.07
C THR A 118 -17.03 11.53 -3.90
N ASN A 119 -16.49 11.35 -2.69
CA ASN A 119 -16.87 12.14 -1.53
C ASN A 119 -16.10 13.47 -1.50
N SER A 120 -16.84 14.59 -1.55
CA SER A 120 -16.28 15.94 -1.54
C SER A 120 -15.39 16.24 -0.33
N LYS A 121 -15.75 15.75 0.87
CA LYS A 121 -14.92 15.93 2.07
C LYS A 121 -13.57 15.22 1.92
N VAL A 122 -13.57 14.01 1.36
CA VAL A 122 -12.35 13.22 1.12
C VAL A 122 -11.49 13.89 0.06
N PHE A 123 -12.11 14.38 -1.01
CA PHE A 123 -11.45 15.14 -2.06
C PHE A 123 -10.74 16.39 -1.51
N THR A 124 -11.47 17.27 -0.80
CA THR A 124 -10.90 18.49 -0.23
C THR A 124 -9.76 18.21 0.75
N ARG A 125 -9.93 17.23 1.64
CA ARG A 125 -8.89 16.84 2.60
C ARG A 125 -7.60 16.39 1.88
N ARG A 126 -7.74 15.59 0.83
CA ARG A 126 -6.59 15.10 0.04
C ARG A 126 -5.91 16.21 -0.74
N MET A 127 -6.67 17.13 -1.34
CA MET A 127 -6.12 18.29 -2.03
C MET A 127 -5.37 19.23 -1.08
N LYS A 128 -5.92 19.50 0.12
CA LYS A 128 -5.22 20.28 1.15
C LYS A 128 -3.87 19.67 1.50
N ARG A 129 -3.81 18.36 1.73
CA ARG A 129 -2.56 17.64 2.02
C ARG A 129 -1.53 17.77 0.89
N GLN A 130 -1.96 17.64 -0.36
CA GLN A 130 -1.07 17.83 -1.52
C GLN A 130 -0.50 19.25 -1.59
N LYS A 131 -1.33 20.27 -1.36
CA LYS A 131 -0.88 21.67 -1.34
C LYS A 131 0.17 21.92 -0.25
N VAL A 132 -0.03 21.39 0.96
CA VAL A 132 0.93 21.51 2.07
C VAL A 132 2.28 20.89 1.70
N ILE A 133 2.26 19.67 1.13
CA ILE A 133 3.48 18.99 0.69
C ILE A 133 4.21 19.80 -0.39
N GLN A 134 3.49 20.34 -1.37
CA GLN A 134 4.08 21.18 -2.42
C GLN A 134 4.69 22.47 -1.86
N GLN A 135 4.05 23.10 -0.88
CA GLN A 135 4.58 24.30 -0.23
C GLN A 135 5.86 24.03 0.56
N TYR A 136 5.92 22.89 1.27
CA TYR A 136 7.11 22.47 2.01
C TYR A 136 8.34 22.36 1.09
N PHE A 137 8.23 21.56 0.02
CA PHE A 137 9.34 21.35 -0.92
C PHE A 137 9.70 22.58 -1.77
N ARG A 138 8.81 23.57 -1.89
CA ARG A 138 9.14 24.86 -2.52
C ARG A 138 9.96 25.78 -1.64
N ARG A 139 9.91 25.61 -0.31
CA ARG A 139 10.67 26.42 0.65
C ARG A 139 12.08 25.90 0.90
N GLU A 140 12.32 24.63 0.61
CA GLU A 140 13.63 23.98 0.73
C GLU A 140 14.50 24.08 -0.54
N LYS A 141 13.97 24.69 -1.61
CA LYS A 141 14.72 25.03 -2.82
C LYS A 141 15.07 26.51 -2.82
#